data_AF-A0A0R1E8E6-F1
#
_entry.id   AF-A0A0R1E8E6-F1
#
_cell.length_a   1.000
_cell.length_b   1.000
_cell.length_c   1.000
_cell.angle_alpha   90.00
_cell.angle_beta   90.00
_cell.angle_gamma   90.00
#
_symmetry.space_group_name_H-M   'P 1'
#
loop_
_entity.id
_entity.type
_entity.pdbx_description
1 polymer ?
#
loop_
_entity_poly.entity_id
_entity_poly.type
_entity_poly.pdbx_seq_one_letter_code
_entity_poly.pdbx_strand_id
1 'polypeptide(L)'
;LFGKSGRANVELYADVVAPTLDVSLFVEAWRDGAGNLPNSCDKSDKVLNVESISNLQLSVDFRTTQDHSKWAVSRPTGILIYHWRVGGGDWICVGDINRQQGQLQRGGGTVCHKSSRVSNLYRQLVANYDKCAEQE
;
A
#
# COMPACT_ATOMS: atom_id res chain seq x y z
N LEU A 1 4.48 -10.33 10.39
CA LEU A 1 3.17 -9.77 10.78
C LEU A 1 3.43 -8.42 11.41
N PHE A 2 2.71 -7.39 10.97
CA PHE A 2 2.67 -6.09 11.64
C PHE A 2 1.29 -5.88 12.24
N GLY A 3 1.22 -5.10 13.32
CA GLY A 3 -0.04 -4.80 13.96
C GLY A 3 0.05 -3.57 14.83
N LYS A 4 -1.11 -3.02 15.16
CA LYS A 4 -1.27 -1.92 16.09
C LYS A 4 -2.44 -2.17 17.03
N SER A 5 -2.35 -1.61 18.23
CA SER A 5 -3.51 -1.49 19.12
C SER A 5 -4.27 -0.20 18.81
N GLY A 6 -5.56 -0.15 19.16
CA GLY A 6 -6.34 1.08 19.06
C GLY A 6 -5.79 2.22 19.92
N ARG A 7 -5.10 1.90 21.04
CA ARG A 7 -4.52 2.88 21.96
C ARG A 7 -3.30 3.61 21.39
N ALA A 8 -2.65 3.03 20.38
CA ALA A 8 -1.44 3.62 19.80
C ALA A 8 -1.74 4.89 18.98
N ASN A 9 -2.95 5.01 18.43
CA ASN A 9 -3.37 6.12 17.56
C ASN A 9 -2.37 6.41 16.40
N VAL A 10 -1.90 5.35 15.75
CA VAL A 10 -0.97 5.42 14.60
C VAL A 10 -1.61 4.89 13.32
N GLU A 11 -1.11 5.34 12.18
CA GLU A 11 -1.45 4.81 10.86
C GLU A 11 -0.60 3.56 10.58
N LEU A 12 -1.23 2.42 10.35
CA LEU A 12 -0.54 1.12 10.29
C LEU A 12 0.53 1.09 9.18
N TYR A 13 0.26 1.64 8.00
CA TYR A 13 1.15 1.55 6.86
C TYR A 13 2.26 2.61 6.90
N ALA A 14 1.93 3.86 7.18
CA ALA A 14 2.82 5.01 7.14
C ALA A 14 3.66 5.18 8.41
N ASP A 15 3.18 4.73 9.58
CA ASP A 15 3.92 4.85 10.84
C ASP A 15 4.61 3.55 11.26
N VAL A 16 4.17 2.40 10.74
CA VAL A 16 4.70 1.09 11.15
C VAL A 16 5.30 0.33 9.97
N VAL A 17 4.50 -0.05 8.97
CA VAL A 17 4.95 -1.00 7.93
C VAL A 17 6.03 -0.40 7.02
N ALA A 18 5.76 0.74 6.39
CA ALA A 18 6.66 1.35 5.41
C ALA A 18 8.04 1.70 6.02
N PRO A 19 8.12 2.37 7.19
CA PRO A 19 9.41 2.65 7.83
C PRO A 19 10.15 1.39 8.28
N THR A 20 9.43 0.36 8.78
CA THR A 20 10.10 -0.86 9.26
C THR A 20 10.66 -1.69 8.10
N LEU A 21 10.01 -1.65 6.94
CA LEU A 21 10.44 -2.36 5.74
C LEU A 21 11.38 -1.53 4.86
N ASP A 22 11.59 -0.25 5.17
CA ASP A 22 12.38 0.73 4.41
C ASP A 22 11.94 0.77 2.92
N VAL A 23 10.62 0.86 2.72
CA VAL A 23 10.02 0.92 1.39
C VAL A 23 8.82 1.84 1.36
N SER A 24 8.68 2.57 0.26
CA SER A 24 7.40 3.19 -0.08
C SER A 24 6.37 2.13 -0.51
N LEU A 25 5.09 2.34 -0.21
CA LEU A 25 4.00 1.40 -0.47
C LEU A 25 2.92 2.02 -1.38
N PHE A 26 2.35 1.22 -2.27
CA PHE A 26 0.98 1.41 -2.76
C PHE A 26 0.05 0.67 -1.80
N VAL A 27 -1.03 1.32 -1.36
CA VAL A 27 -2.02 0.72 -0.47
C VAL A 27 -3.40 0.78 -1.09
N GLU A 28 -3.96 -0.40 -1.31
CA GLU A 28 -5.35 -0.62 -1.61
C GLU A 28 -6.10 -0.85 -0.30
N ALA A 29 -7.17 -0.09 -0.11
CA ALA A 29 -8.08 -0.19 1.01
C ALA A 29 -9.41 0.43 0.58
N TRP A 30 -10.51 -0.01 1.18
CA TRP A 30 -11.83 0.55 0.87
C TRP A 30 -11.88 2.07 1.10
N ARG A 31 -12.18 2.83 0.04
CA ARG A 31 -12.20 4.32 0.05
C ARG A 31 -13.60 4.94 0.01
N ASP A 32 -14.67 4.19 0.21
CA ASP A 32 -16.07 4.72 0.19
C ASP A 32 -16.61 5.10 1.59
N GLY A 33 -15.72 5.33 2.55
CA GLY A 33 -16.12 5.74 3.91
C GLY A 33 -15.65 7.14 4.28
N ALA A 34 -16.22 7.67 5.36
CA ALA A 34 -15.88 9.01 5.85
C ALA A 34 -14.44 9.08 6.39
N GLY A 35 -13.79 10.22 6.15
CA GLY A 35 -12.46 10.52 6.70
C GLY A 35 -11.34 9.67 6.11
N ASN A 36 -11.37 9.37 4.82
CA ASN A 36 -10.26 8.71 4.13
C ASN A 36 -8.96 9.49 4.34
N LEU A 37 -7.90 8.79 4.72
CA LEU A 37 -6.60 9.41 4.95
C LEU A 37 -5.92 9.75 3.61
N PRO A 38 -5.22 10.89 3.53
CA PRO A 38 -4.45 11.26 2.34
C PRO A 38 -3.21 10.37 2.19
N ASN A 39 -2.46 10.60 1.11
CA ASN A 39 -1.13 10.05 0.98
C ASN A 39 -0.21 10.49 2.12
N SER A 40 0.76 9.66 2.48
CA SER A 40 1.88 10.08 3.32
C SER A 40 3.06 10.39 2.40
N CYS A 41 3.38 11.68 2.26
CA CYS A 41 4.37 12.20 1.31
C CYS A 41 5.58 12.85 1.99
N ASP A 42 5.44 13.26 3.25
CA ASP A 42 6.44 14.05 3.99
C ASP A 42 7.55 13.18 4.58
N LYS A 43 7.40 11.85 4.54
CA LYS A 43 8.38 10.87 5.02
C LYS A 43 9.26 10.38 3.88
N SER A 44 10.43 9.83 4.20
CA SER A 44 11.31 9.15 3.24
C SER A 44 10.55 8.04 2.50
N ASP A 45 9.78 7.24 3.25
CA ASP A 45 8.90 6.22 2.71
C ASP A 45 7.50 6.76 2.47
N LYS A 46 7.12 6.80 1.19
CA LYS A 46 5.81 7.28 0.77
C LYS A 46 4.76 6.20 0.89
N VAL A 47 3.56 6.55 1.36
CA VAL A 47 2.40 5.64 1.37
C VAL A 47 1.30 6.24 0.51
N LEU A 48 1.10 5.62 -0.65
CA LEU A 48 0.24 6.13 -1.73
C LEU A 48 -1.07 5.33 -1.80
N ASN A 49 -2.20 6.01 -1.86
CA ASN A 49 -3.51 5.39 -2.00
C ASN A 49 -3.74 4.92 -3.44
N VAL A 50 -4.07 3.64 -3.61
CA VAL A 50 -4.55 3.12 -4.89
C VAL A 50 -6.00 3.59 -5.10
N GLU A 51 -6.28 4.11 -6.29
CA GLU A 51 -7.59 4.65 -6.67
C GLU A 51 -8.37 3.69 -7.57
N SER A 52 -7.66 2.97 -8.44
CA SER A 52 -8.26 1.97 -9.32
C SER A 52 -7.35 0.79 -9.58
N ILE A 53 -8.00 -0.34 -9.83
CA ILE A 53 -7.41 -1.61 -10.16
C ILE A 53 -7.83 -1.98 -11.58
N SER A 54 -6.89 -2.38 -12.43
CA SER A 54 -7.19 -2.84 -13.79
C SER A 54 -6.21 -3.90 -14.27
N ASN A 55 -6.73 -4.93 -14.92
CA ASN A 55 -5.96 -5.94 -15.63
C ASN A 55 -6.84 -6.59 -16.71
N LEU A 56 -6.51 -6.35 -17.98
CA LEU A 56 -7.29 -6.84 -19.13
C LEU A 56 -7.28 -8.36 -19.24
N GLN A 57 -6.15 -9.01 -18.95
CA GLN A 57 -6.03 -10.47 -19.03
C GLN A 57 -6.87 -11.19 -17.97
N LEU A 58 -7.06 -10.56 -16.81
CA LEU A 58 -7.89 -11.07 -15.73
C LEU A 58 -9.34 -10.59 -15.81
N SER A 59 -9.69 -9.75 -16.79
CA SER A 59 -11.01 -9.10 -16.91
C SER A 59 -11.42 -8.35 -15.63
N VAL A 60 -10.47 -7.66 -15.02
CA VAL A 60 -10.68 -6.88 -13.79
C VAL A 60 -10.53 -5.39 -14.13
N ASP A 61 -11.52 -4.58 -13.76
CA ASP A 61 -11.44 -3.12 -13.79
C ASP A 61 -12.44 -2.52 -12.79
N PHE A 62 -11.94 -1.86 -11.74
CA PHE A 62 -12.80 -1.23 -10.73
C PHE A 62 -12.06 -0.12 -9.94
N ARG A 63 -12.85 0.73 -9.26
CA ARG A 63 -12.34 1.72 -8.30
C ARG A 63 -12.29 1.13 -6.90
N THR A 64 -11.30 1.53 -6.10
CA THR A 64 -11.13 1.06 -4.71
C THR A 64 -12.25 1.50 -3.76
N THR A 65 -13.18 2.36 -4.21
CA THR A 65 -14.44 2.64 -3.49
C THR A 65 -15.42 1.47 -3.55
N GLN A 66 -15.26 0.54 -4.50
CA GLN A 66 -16.16 -0.61 -4.70
C GLN A 66 -15.61 -1.92 -4.14
N ASP A 67 -14.45 -1.89 -3.48
CA ASP A 67 -13.78 -3.08 -2.97
C ASP A 67 -13.45 -2.96 -1.48
N HIS A 68 -13.66 -4.05 -0.75
CA HIS A 68 -13.34 -4.16 0.68
C HIS A 68 -11.97 -4.77 0.95
N SER A 69 -11.23 -5.13 -0.09
CA SER A 69 -9.86 -5.61 0.04
C SER A 69 -8.98 -4.58 0.75
N LYS A 70 -7.91 -5.09 1.34
CA LYS A 70 -6.91 -4.33 2.09
C LYS A 70 -5.56 -4.98 1.89
N TRP A 71 -4.79 -4.44 0.96
CA TRP A 71 -3.44 -4.89 0.72
C TRP A 71 -2.51 -3.73 0.43
N ALA A 72 -1.23 -3.94 0.69
CA ALA A 72 -0.17 -2.99 0.38
C ALA A 72 0.96 -3.70 -0.35
N VAL A 73 1.46 -3.11 -1.43
CA VAL A 73 2.62 -3.63 -2.16
C VAL A 73 3.72 -2.59 -2.20
N SER A 74 4.97 -3.00 -1.97
CA SER A 74 6.10 -2.09 -2.07
C SER A 74 6.24 -1.55 -3.48
N ARG A 75 6.46 -0.23 -3.57
CA ARG A 75 6.76 0.43 -4.84
C ARG A 75 7.99 -0.21 -5.48
N PRO A 76 8.06 -0.22 -6.82
CA PRO A 76 9.20 -0.73 -7.53
C PRO A 76 10.47 0.08 -7.22
N THR A 77 11.35 -0.44 -6.36
CA THR A 77 12.71 0.11 -6.11
C THR A 77 13.79 -0.85 -6.62
N GLY A 78 15.07 -0.57 -6.32
CA GLY A 78 16.22 -1.37 -6.75
C GLY A 78 16.82 -0.95 -8.08
N ILE A 79 17.98 -1.53 -8.40
CA ILE A 79 18.71 -1.27 -9.65
C ILE A 79 18.25 -2.27 -10.70
N LEU A 80 17.83 -1.78 -11.86
CA LEU A 80 17.56 -2.62 -13.03
C LEU A 80 18.88 -3.06 -13.65
N ILE A 81 19.19 -4.36 -13.55
CA ILE A 81 20.31 -5.00 -14.25
C ILE A 81 19.70 -5.95 -15.29
N TYR A 82 19.82 -5.57 -16.57
CA TYR A 82 19.05 -6.16 -17.67
C TYR A 82 17.54 -6.12 -17.39
N HIS A 83 16.90 -7.28 -17.22
CA HIS A 83 15.47 -7.45 -16.96
C HIS A 83 15.17 -7.73 -15.48
N TRP A 84 16.20 -7.78 -14.62
CA TRP A 84 16.07 -8.15 -13.21
C TRP A 84 16.33 -6.94 -12.30
N ARG A 85 15.49 -6.74 -11.29
CA ARG A 85 15.74 -5.75 -10.24
C ARG A 85 16.61 -6.39 -9.16
N VAL A 86 17.75 -5.78 -8.90
CA VAL A 86 18.71 -6.21 -7.88
C VAL A 86 18.69 -5.18 -6.76
N GLY A 87 18.46 -5.65 -5.53
CA GLY A 87 18.15 -4.79 -4.39
C GLY A 87 16.73 -4.21 -4.45
N GLY A 88 16.29 -3.60 -3.35
CA GLY A 88 14.97 -2.97 -3.26
C GLY A 88 13.84 -3.83 -2.67
N GLY A 89 12.62 -3.29 -2.77
CA GLY A 89 11.39 -3.79 -2.16
C GLY A 89 10.61 -4.77 -3.04
N ASP A 90 10.17 -5.87 -2.43
CA ASP A 90 9.27 -6.88 -3.01
C ASP A 90 8.30 -7.43 -1.96
N TRP A 91 7.75 -6.52 -1.17
CA TRP A 91 6.81 -6.85 -0.12
C TRP A 91 5.38 -6.77 -0.63
N ILE A 92 4.58 -7.76 -0.27
CA ILE A 92 3.12 -7.73 -0.33
C ILE A 92 2.61 -7.92 1.09
N CYS A 93 1.66 -7.11 1.49
CA CYS A 93 1.01 -7.17 2.78
C CYS A 93 -0.50 -7.27 2.58
N VAL A 94 -1.17 -8.17 3.30
CA VAL A 94 -2.64 -8.33 3.27
C VAL A 94 -3.15 -8.32 4.71
N GLY A 95 -4.20 -7.56 4.98
CA GLY A 95 -4.65 -7.35 6.36
C GLY A 95 -6.05 -6.82 6.52
N ASP A 96 -6.30 -6.21 7.68
CA ASP A 96 -7.65 -6.04 8.20
C ASP A 96 -8.08 -4.57 8.35
N ILE A 97 -7.13 -3.63 8.18
CA ILE A 97 -7.33 -2.20 8.45
C ILE A 97 -7.41 -1.36 7.17
N ASN A 98 -8.51 -0.60 7.02
CA ASN A 98 -8.66 0.45 6.01
C ASN A 98 -7.82 1.69 6.37
N ARG A 99 -7.62 2.61 5.41
CA ARG A 99 -6.95 3.90 5.62
C ARG A 99 -7.95 5.04 5.85
N GLN A 100 -8.56 5.08 7.03
CA GLN A 100 -9.55 6.10 7.43
C GLN A 100 -9.25 6.64 8.84
N GLN A 101 -9.63 7.89 9.14
CA GLN A 101 -9.38 8.55 10.43
C GLN A 101 -9.90 7.71 11.62
N GLY A 102 -11.10 7.15 11.50
CA GLY A 102 -11.67 6.27 12.54
C GLY A 102 -10.87 4.98 12.76
N GLN A 103 -10.05 4.56 11.79
CA GLN A 103 -9.22 3.35 11.91
C GLN A 103 -7.96 3.60 12.74
N LEU A 104 -7.54 4.86 12.96
CA LEU A 104 -6.37 5.17 13.79
C LEU A 104 -6.53 4.62 15.22
N GLN A 105 -7.77 4.63 15.74
CA GLN A 105 -8.16 4.16 17.06
C GLN A 105 -8.66 2.71 17.09
N ARG A 106 -8.54 1.97 15.98
CA ARG A 106 -8.88 0.55 15.91
C ARG A 106 -7.62 -0.32 15.91
N GLY A 107 -7.71 -1.45 16.61
CA GLY A 107 -6.69 -2.49 16.54
C GLY A 107 -6.85 -3.33 15.27
N GLY A 108 -5.73 -3.85 14.77
CA GLY A 108 -5.69 -4.76 13.63
C GLY A 108 -4.27 -4.89 13.08
N GLY A 109 -4.12 -5.69 12.02
CA GLY A 109 -2.80 -5.99 11.48
C GLY A 109 -2.77 -6.24 9.98
N THR A 110 -1.57 -6.54 9.51
CA THR A 110 -1.29 -6.94 8.14
C THR A 110 -0.13 -7.93 8.12
N VAL A 111 -0.29 -9.00 7.36
CA VAL A 111 0.74 -10.02 7.16
C VAL A 111 1.53 -9.65 5.91
N CYS A 112 2.81 -9.33 6.09
CA CYS A 112 3.72 -9.05 4.99
C CYS A 112 4.57 -10.27 4.63
N HIS A 113 4.77 -10.46 3.33
CA HIS A 113 5.61 -11.49 2.75
C HIS A 113 6.51 -10.89 1.67
N LYS A 114 7.80 -11.25 1.66
CA LYS A 114 8.75 -10.81 0.64
C LYS A 114 8.77 -11.83 -0.49
N SER A 115 8.18 -11.47 -1.62
CA SER A 115 8.14 -12.31 -2.83
C SER A 115 8.04 -11.44 -4.07
N SER A 116 9.10 -11.42 -4.87
CA SER A 116 9.16 -10.68 -6.13
C SER A 116 8.07 -11.13 -7.11
N ARG A 117 7.75 -12.43 -7.14
CA ARG A 117 6.69 -12.98 -7.99
C ARG A 117 5.33 -12.42 -7.60
N VAL A 118 4.98 -12.47 -6.31
CA VAL A 118 3.65 -12.04 -5.85
C VAL A 118 3.54 -10.52 -5.87
N SER A 119 4.56 -9.80 -5.39
CA SER A 119 4.57 -8.33 -5.41
C SER A 119 4.42 -7.80 -6.84
N ASN A 120 5.05 -8.42 -7.84
CA ASN A 120 4.90 -8.04 -9.24
C ASN A 120 3.46 -8.16 -9.74
N LEU A 121 2.75 -9.23 -9.38
CA LEU A 121 1.34 -9.41 -9.77
C LEU A 121 0.48 -8.29 -9.18
N TYR A 122 0.63 -7.98 -7.88
CA TYR A 122 -0.11 -6.90 -7.24
C TYR A 122 0.25 -5.52 -7.79
N ARG A 123 1.53 -5.26 -8.09
CA ARG A 123 1.95 -4.00 -8.73
C ARG A 123 1.30 -3.81 -10.10
N GLN A 124 1.16 -4.89 -10.88
CA GLN A 124 0.52 -4.82 -12.20
C GLN A 124 -0.99 -4.57 -12.13
N LEU A 125 -1.62 -4.80 -10.97
CA LEU A 125 -3.03 -4.46 -10.75
C LEU A 125 -3.25 -2.96 -10.52
N VAL A 126 -2.25 -2.22 -10.03
CA VAL A 126 -2.37 -0.78 -9.72
C VAL A 126 -2.50 0.01 -11.02
N ALA A 127 -3.73 0.41 -11.37
CA ALA A 127 -4.00 1.17 -12.58
C ALA A 127 -3.85 2.68 -12.34
N ASN A 128 -4.39 3.18 -11.23
CA ASN A 128 -4.20 4.55 -10.80
C ASN A 128 -4.00 4.64 -9.29
N TYR A 129 -3.26 5.66 -8.85
CA TYR A 129 -3.01 5.96 -7.46
C TYR A 129 -2.82 7.47 -7.28
N ASP A 130 -3.17 7.96 -6.09
CA ASP A 130 -2.97 9.35 -5.71
C ASP A 130 -1.45 9.63 -5.63
N LYS A 131 -0.97 10.67 -6.29
CA LYS A 131 0.47 11.00 -6.36
C LYS A 131 0.82 12.06 -5.31
N CYS A 132 2.01 11.97 -4.73
CA CYS A 132 2.58 13.11 -4.02
C CYS A 132 2.89 14.22 -5.03
N ALA A 133 2.71 15.49 -4.61
CA ALA A 133 3.22 16.62 -5.38
C ALA A 133 4.73 16.44 -5.63
N GLU A 134 5.17 16.83 -6.82
CA GLU A 134 6.61 16.97 -7.09
C GLU A 134 7.12 18.10 -6.19
N GLN A 135 8.16 17.82 -5.39
CA GLN A 135 8.90 18.88 -4.71
C GLN A 135 9.77 19.52 -5.79
N GLU A 136 9.55 20.82 -6.05
CA GLU A 136 10.40 21.65 -6.93
C GLU A 136 11.86 21.70 -6.45
#